data_AF-A0A8T4SHH9-F1
#
_entry.id   AF-A0A8T4SHH9-F1
#
_cell.length_a   1.000
_cell.length_b   1.000
_cell.length_c   1.000
_cell.angle_alpha   90.00
_cell.angle_beta   90.00
_cell.angle_gamma   90.00
#
_symmetry.space_group_name_H-M   'P 1'
#
loop_
_entity.id
_entity.type
_entity.pdbx_description
1 polymer ?
#
loop_
_entity_poly.entity_id
_entity_poly.type
_entity_poly.pdbx_seq_one_letter_code
_entity_poly.pdbx_strand_id
1 'polypeptide(L)'
;MHNKTLQKNAQFSMEYLMVIAFVLVLFVPALAYLMSSSSETEIEFTRMKVNVLANTILDEAKVLYYSGGYGKRSIRYILPERIIAFYLTGENKEQLVFEMNTPLGKRDLVYFPETPLSFPNPIKDEGGENKITNLNTIYLLKQENETNIIICTNLYMVDPPCLGLAEEVTEPEVIS
;
A
#
# COMPACT_ATOMS: atom_id res chain seq x y z
N MET A 1 49.49 -37.05 40.02
CA MET A 1 48.01 -36.89 40.08
C MET A 1 47.48 -35.75 39.18
N HIS A 2 48.17 -35.36 38.10
CA HIS A 2 47.84 -34.13 37.37
C HIS A 2 46.85 -34.30 36.18
N ASN A 3 46.52 -35.54 35.80
CA ASN A 3 45.81 -35.83 34.55
C ASN A 3 44.26 -35.88 34.67
N LYS A 4 43.72 -36.09 35.89
CA LYS A 4 42.26 -36.22 36.11
C LYS A 4 41.49 -34.91 35.95
N THR A 5 42.10 -33.75 36.21
CA THR A 5 41.45 -32.44 36.06
C THR A 5 41.33 -32.04 34.59
N LEU A 6 42.36 -32.33 33.79
CA LEU A 6 42.36 -32.11 32.34
C LEU A 6 41.26 -32.91 31.62
N GLN A 7 41.07 -34.17 31.98
CA GLN A 7 39.98 -35.00 31.44
C GLN A 7 38.60 -34.47 31.82
N LYS A 8 38.41 -34.03 33.06
CA LYS A 8 37.13 -33.44 33.50
C LYS A 8 36.80 -32.17 32.72
N ASN A 9 37.78 -31.29 32.53
CA ASN A 9 37.58 -30.05 31.77
C ASN A 9 37.27 -30.34 30.29
N ALA A 10 37.94 -31.33 29.69
CA ALA A 10 37.66 -31.75 28.32
C ALA A 10 36.25 -32.34 28.17
N GLN A 11 35.79 -33.12 29.14
CA GLN A 11 34.43 -33.66 29.16
C GLN A 11 33.38 -32.55 29.30
N PHE A 12 33.58 -31.61 30.23
CA PHE A 12 32.69 -30.46 30.38
C PHE A 12 32.61 -29.61 29.12
N SER A 13 33.74 -29.34 28.48
CA SER A 13 33.77 -28.59 27.21
C SER A 13 33.00 -29.32 26.11
N MET A 14 33.07 -30.65 26.05
CA MET A 14 32.32 -31.46 25.06
C MET A 14 30.82 -31.48 25.34
N GLU A 15 30.41 -31.60 26.61
CA GLU A 15 28.99 -31.50 26.99
C GLU A 15 28.42 -30.13 26.64
N TYR A 16 29.17 -29.06 26.90
CA TYR A 16 28.76 -27.70 26.56
C TYR A 16 28.64 -27.49 25.04
N LEU A 17 29.58 -28.03 24.26
CA LEU A 17 29.53 -28.02 22.79
C LEU A 17 28.31 -28.77 22.26
N MET A 18 27.96 -29.93 22.84
CA MET A 18 26.77 -30.68 22.44
C MET A 18 25.48 -29.90 22.74
N VAL A 19 25.40 -29.25 23.92
CA VAL A 19 24.23 -28.42 24.27
C VAL A 19 24.09 -27.25 23.31
N ILE A 20 25.19 -26.54 23.00
CA ILE A 20 25.16 -25.44 22.03
C ILE A 20 24.75 -25.95 20.63
N ALA A 21 25.30 -27.07 20.18
CA ALA A 21 24.94 -27.65 18.89
C ALA A 21 23.45 -28.00 18.82
N PHE A 22 22.90 -28.58 19.89
CA PHE A 22 21.48 -28.89 19.97
C PHE A 22 20.61 -27.63 19.94
N VAL A 23 21.00 -26.59 20.67
CA VAL A 23 20.31 -25.28 20.65
C VAL A 23 20.33 -24.69 19.25
N LEU A 24 21.48 -24.70 18.55
CA LEU A 24 21.61 -24.17 17.19
C LEU A 24 20.74 -24.93 16.19
N VAL A 25 20.63 -26.25 16.32
CA VAL A 25 19.75 -27.08 15.46
C VAL A 25 18.28 -26.65 15.58
N LEU A 26 17.84 -26.24 16.78
CA LEU A 26 16.49 -25.70 16.97
C LEU A 26 16.37 -24.23 16.54
N PHE A 27 17.42 -23.44 16.73
CA PHE A 27 17.39 -21.99 16.48
C PHE A 27 17.41 -21.64 14.98
N VAL A 28 18.16 -22.38 14.16
CA VAL A 28 18.27 -22.14 12.72
C VAL A 28 16.91 -22.20 11.99
N PRO A 29 16.09 -23.26 12.13
CA PRO A 29 14.79 -23.31 11.47
C PRO A 29 13.81 -22.28 12.03
N ALA A 30 13.89 -21.96 13.33
CA ALA A 30 13.07 -20.90 13.93
C ALA A 30 13.38 -19.52 13.32
N LEU A 31 14.66 -19.19 13.14
CA LEU A 31 15.07 -17.95 12.46
C LEU A 31 14.61 -17.92 11.00
N ALA A 32 14.74 -19.05 10.28
CA ALA A 32 14.28 -19.15 8.90
C ALA A 32 12.76 -18.90 8.79
N TYR A 33 11.97 -19.49 9.69
CA TYR A 33 10.52 -19.26 9.76
C TYR A 33 10.18 -17.80 10.07
N LEU A 34 10.84 -17.20 11.05
CA LEU A 34 10.62 -15.80 11.43
C LEU A 34 10.90 -14.85 10.27
N MET A 35 11.98 -15.07 9.51
CA MET A 35 12.30 -14.25 8.33
C MET A 35 11.21 -14.37 7.25
N SER A 36 10.73 -15.59 6.98
CA SER A 36 9.64 -15.80 6.01
C SER A 36 8.35 -15.11 6.45
N SER A 37 7.94 -15.32 7.70
CA SER A 37 6.70 -14.77 8.26
C SER A 37 6.70 -13.25 8.33
N SER A 38 7.86 -12.63 8.62
CA SER A 38 7.99 -11.16 8.60
C SER A 38 7.63 -10.57 7.24
N SER A 39 8.06 -11.21 6.15
CA SER A 39 7.79 -10.71 4.80
C SER A 39 6.32 -10.83 4.40
N GLU A 40 5.65 -11.92 4.80
CA GLU A 40 4.22 -12.14 4.54
C GLU A 40 3.36 -11.14 5.32
N THR A 41 3.73 -10.88 6.58
CA THR A 41 3.03 -9.94 7.45
C THR A 41 3.07 -8.51 6.89
N GLU A 42 4.22 -8.09 6.35
CA GLU A 42 4.33 -6.77 5.70
C GLU A 42 3.45 -6.64 4.46
N ILE A 43 3.34 -7.70 3.65
CA ILE A 43 2.50 -7.72 2.45
C ILE A 43 1.03 -7.64 2.84
N GLU A 44 0.63 -8.42 3.85
CA GLU A 44 -0.75 -8.41 4.36
C GLU A 44 -1.12 -7.04 4.94
N PHE A 45 -0.24 -6.45 5.74
CA PHE A 45 -0.42 -5.12 6.29
C PHE A 45 -0.56 -4.05 5.19
N THR A 46 0.27 -4.16 4.13
CA THR A 46 0.16 -3.28 2.97
C THR A 46 -1.18 -3.45 2.26
N ARG A 47 -1.61 -4.69 2.03
CA ARG A 47 -2.91 -4.99 1.41
C ARG A 47 -4.07 -4.42 2.25
N MET A 48 -4.02 -4.54 3.57
CA MET A 48 -5.05 -3.95 4.44
C MET A 48 -5.12 -2.44 4.31
N LYS A 49 -3.97 -1.74 4.32
CA LYS A 49 -3.94 -0.28 4.13
C LYS A 49 -4.51 0.15 2.78
N VAL A 50 -4.16 -0.56 1.71
CA VAL A 50 -4.71 -0.30 0.37
C VAL A 50 -6.20 -0.57 0.33
N ASN A 51 -6.66 -1.65 0.97
CA ASN A 51 -8.09 -1.97 1.03
C ASN A 51 -8.89 -0.87 1.74
N VAL A 52 -8.40 -0.37 2.87
CA VAL A 52 -9.03 0.76 3.56
C VAL A 52 -9.08 1.98 2.64
N LEU A 53 -7.95 2.35 2.03
CA LEU A 53 -7.88 3.50 1.13
C LEU A 53 -8.82 3.36 -0.08
N ALA A 54 -8.81 2.20 -0.73
CA ALA A 54 -9.66 1.91 -1.88
C ALA A 54 -11.13 2.07 -1.50
N ASN A 55 -11.57 1.45 -0.40
CA ASN A 55 -12.96 1.56 0.06
C ASN A 55 -13.31 3.00 0.44
N THR A 56 -12.43 3.75 1.10
CA THR A 56 -12.66 5.18 1.37
C THR A 56 -12.86 5.98 0.08
N ILE A 57 -12.04 5.74 -0.95
CA ILE A 57 -12.20 6.40 -2.25
C ILE A 57 -13.54 6.05 -2.88
N LEU A 58 -13.91 4.77 -2.86
CA LEU A 58 -15.16 4.28 -3.44
C LEU A 58 -16.39 4.82 -2.69
N ASP A 59 -16.36 4.81 -1.37
CA ASP A 59 -17.46 5.28 -0.52
C ASP A 59 -17.65 6.80 -0.67
N GLU A 60 -16.56 7.58 -0.67
CA GLU A 60 -16.63 9.02 -0.87
C GLU A 60 -17.08 9.37 -2.30
N ALA A 61 -16.62 8.61 -3.31
CA ALA A 61 -17.09 8.77 -4.68
C ALA A 61 -18.59 8.47 -4.79
N LYS A 62 -19.07 7.43 -4.10
CA LYS A 62 -20.49 7.07 -4.03
C LYS A 62 -21.32 8.17 -3.38
N VAL A 63 -20.90 8.67 -2.22
CA VAL A 63 -21.58 9.78 -1.53
C VAL A 63 -21.64 11.00 -2.44
N LEU A 64 -20.52 11.35 -3.08
CA LEU A 64 -20.45 12.50 -3.97
C LEU A 64 -21.37 12.31 -5.20
N TYR A 65 -21.37 11.13 -5.79
CA TYR A 65 -22.20 10.79 -6.93
C TYR A 65 -23.70 10.91 -6.60
N TYR A 66 -24.15 10.37 -5.47
CA TYR A 66 -25.57 10.41 -5.09
C TYR A 66 -26.01 11.73 -4.44
N SER A 67 -25.08 12.64 -4.12
CA SER A 67 -25.42 13.97 -3.59
C SER A 67 -26.10 14.90 -4.60
N GLY A 68 -26.01 14.59 -5.90
CA GLY A 68 -26.78 15.23 -6.97
C GLY A 68 -26.28 16.58 -7.49
N GLY A 69 -25.36 17.26 -6.78
CA GLY A 69 -24.83 18.57 -7.18
C GLY A 69 -23.33 18.59 -7.48
N TYR A 70 -22.78 19.78 -7.70
CA TYR A 70 -21.34 20.00 -7.66
C TYR A 70 -20.82 19.66 -6.27
N GLY A 71 -19.70 18.93 -6.21
CA GLY A 71 -19.11 18.57 -4.94
C GLY A 71 -17.63 18.23 -5.05
N LYS A 72 -16.94 18.45 -3.94
CA LYS A 72 -15.51 18.15 -3.77
C LYS A 72 -15.30 17.40 -2.46
N ARG A 73 -14.50 16.34 -2.50
CA ARG A 73 -14.01 15.63 -1.31
C ARG A 73 -12.49 15.49 -1.41
N SER A 74 -11.80 15.67 -0.29
CA SER A 74 -10.35 15.45 -0.21
C SER A 74 -10.06 14.29 0.73
N ILE A 75 -9.30 13.31 0.25
CA ILE A 75 -8.85 12.15 1.02
C ILE A 75 -7.35 12.27 1.17
N ARG A 76 -6.90 12.49 2.41
CA ARG A 76 -5.47 12.42 2.73
C ARG A 76 -5.10 10.98 3.05
N TYR A 77 -4.05 10.49 2.42
CA TYR A 77 -3.56 9.14 2.67
C TYR A 77 -2.04 9.09 2.57
N ILE A 78 -1.48 8.07 3.19
CA ILE A 78 -0.08 7.71 3.05
C ILE A 78 -0.05 6.43 2.23
N LEU A 79 0.42 6.53 0.99
CA LEU A 79 0.55 5.37 0.12
C LEU A 79 1.62 4.43 0.73
N PRO A 80 1.33 3.14 0.93
CA PRO A 80 2.34 2.19 1.39
C PRO A 80 3.49 2.08 0.39
N GLU A 81 4.73 1.92 0.88
CA GLU A 81 5.95 1.94 0.05
C GLU A 81 5.98 0.89 -1.07
N ARG A 82 5.23 -0.20 -0.93
CA ARG A 82 5.18 -1.28 -1.92
C ARG A 82 4.23 -0.98 -3.09
N ILE A 83 3.45 0.10 -3.04
CA ILE A 83 2.56 0.47 -4.15
C ILE A 83 3.33 1.30 -5.17
N ILE A 84 3.30 0.85 -6.42
CA ILE A 84 4.03 1.42 -7.55
C ILE A 84 3.13 2.38 -8.32
N ALA A 85 1.89 1.96 -8.55
CA ALA A 85 0.94 2.67 -9.39
C ALA A 85 -0.50 2.53 -8.88
N PHE A 86 -1.31 3.50 -9.26
CA PHE A 86 -2.75 3.53 -9.01
C PHE A 86 -3.45 4.11 -10.23
N TYR A 87 -4.36 3.35 -10.84
CA TYR A 87 -4.99 3.72 -12.11
C TYR A 87 -6.37 3.09 -12.27
N LEU A 88 -7.14 3.59 -13.25
CA LEU A 88 -8.36 2.95 -13.73
C LEU A 88 -8.07 2.10 -14.97
N THR A 89 -8.61 0.89 -15.04
CA THR A 89 -8.54 -0.02 -16.19
C THR A 89 -9.90 -0.62 -16.52
N GLY A 90 -9.96 -1.42 -17.59
CA GLY A 90 -11.19 -1.97 -18.17
C GLY A 90 -11.71 -1.13 -19.33
N GLU A 91 -12.56 -1.73 -20.19
CA GLU A 91 -13.07 -1.11 -21.42
C GLU A 91 -13.74 0.25 -21.17
N ASN A 92 -14.35 0.42 -20.00
CA ASN A 92 -15.02 1.65 -19.56
C ASN A 92 -14.34 2.32 -18.34
N LYS A 93 -13.10 1.96 -17.99
CA LYS A 93 -12.41 2.46 -16.77
C LYS A 93 -13.17 2.14 -15.47
N GLU A 94 -13.83 1.00 -15.42
CA GLU A 94 -14.64 0.53 -14.29
C GLU A 94 -13.84 -0.25 -13.24
N GLN A 95 -12.51 -0.32 -13.34
CA GLN A 95 -11.70 -1.07 -12.38
C GLN A 95 -10.63 -0.17 -11.80
N LEU A 96 -10.65 -0.01 -10.48
CA LEU A 96 -9.64 0.69 -9.74
C LEU A 96 -8.53 -0.29 -9.36
N VAL A 97 -7.31 -0.05 -9.86
CA VAL A 97 -6.18 -0.96 -9.68
C VAL A 97 -5.07 -0.28 -8.93
N PHE A 98 -4.58 -0.97 -7.89
CA PHE A 98 -3.33 -0.65 -7.22
C PHE A 98 -2.29 -1.72 -7.58
N GLU A 99 -1.23 -1.29 -8.24
CA GLU A 99 -0.09 -2.15 -8.58
C GLU A 99 0.89 -2.17 -7.41
N MET A 100 1.20 -3.36 -6.92
CA MET A 100 2.07 -3.59 -5.77
C MET A 100 3.31 -4.40 -6.15
N ASN A 101 4.48 -4.00 -5.67
CA ASN A 101 5.70 -4.79 -5.74
C ASN A 101 5.79 -5.78 -4.57
N THR A 102 5.83 -7.06 -4.86
CA THR A 102 6.05 -8.13 -3.88
C THR A 102 7.39 -8.82 -4.12
N PRO A 103 7.95 -9.55 -3.14
CA PRO A 103 9.15 -10.37 -3.37
C PRO A 103 9.00 -11.40 -4.50
N LEU A 104 7.76 -11.76 -4.84
CA LEU A 104 7.41 -12.70 -5.92
C LEU A 104 7.15 -11.99 -7.27
N GLY A 105 7.29 -10.67 -7.34
CA GLY A 105 6.99 -9.83 -8.50
C GLY A 105 5.80 -8.90 -8.31
N LYS A 106 5.33 -8.31 -9.41
CA LYS A 106 4.21 -7.38 -9.43
C LYS A 106 2.87 -8.09 -9.18
N ARG A 107 2.00 -7.48 -8.39
CA ARG A 107 0.63 -7.94 -8.15
C ARG A 107 -0.35 -6.78 -8.16
N ASP A 108 -1.52 -7.03 -8.74
CA ASP A 108 -2.58 -6.05 -8.83
C ASP A 108 -3.64 -6.31 -7.77
N LEU A 109 -4.07 -5.25 -7.10
CA LEU A 109 -5.25 -5.22 -6.24
C LEU A 109 -6.35 -4.49 -6.99
N VAL A 110 -7.40 -5.21 -7.37
CA VAL A 110 -8.48 -4.70 -8.23
C VAL A 110 -9.74 -4.48 -7.41
N TYR A 111 -10.33 -3.31 -7.57
CA TYR A 111 -11.56 -2.88 -6.91
C TYR A 111 -12.58 -2.40 -7.95
N PHE A 112 -13.85 -2.67 -7.68
CA PHE A 112 -14.95 -2.35 -8.59
C PHE A 112 -15.80 -1.25 -7.98
N PRO A 113 -15.79 -0.02 -8.54
CA PRO A 113 -16.64 1.07 -8.11
C PRO A 113 -18.08 0.82 -8.55
N GLU A 114 -19.06 1.16 -7.70
CA GLU A 114 -20.48 1.17 -8.07
C GLU A 114 -20.87 2.41 -8.90
N THR A 115 -19.99 3.41 -8.92
CA THR A 115 -20.20 4.69 -9.60
C THR A 115 -19.09 4.91 -10.63
N PRO A 116 -19.40 5.50 -11.79
CA PRO A 116 -18.41 5.71 -12.82
C PRO A 116 -17.32 6.69 -12.35
N LEU A 117 -16.06 6.25 -12.46
CA LEU A 117 -14.87 7.01 -12.11
C LEU A 117 -14.14 7.45 -13.38
N SER A 118 -13.45 8.59 -13.33
CA SER A 118 -12.61 9.08 -14.41
C SER A 118 -11.32 9.69 -13.88
N PHE A 119 -10.24 9.50 -14.64
CA PHE A 119 -8.99 10.25 -14.47
C PHE A 119 -8.88 11.30 -15.59
N PRO A 120 -8.54 12.55 -15.27
CA PRO A 120 -8.40 13.65 -16.24
C PRO A 120 -7.38 13.33 -17.35
N ASN A 121 -6.40 12.49 -17.08
CA ASN A 121 -5.50 11.93 -18.07
C ASN A 121 -5.08 10.50 -17.66
N PRO A 122 -5.08 9.52 -18.58
CA PRO A 122 -4.24 8.35 -18.37
C PRO A 122 -2.78 8.82 -18.56
N ILE A 123 -1.95 8.74 -17.52
CA ILE A 123 -0.52 8.67 -17.82
C ILE A 123 -0.37 7.41 -18.70
N LYS A 124 0.13 7.63 -19.91
CA LYS A 124 0.83 6.61 -20.67
C LYS A 124 2.25 7.07 -20.57
N ASP A 125 3.02 6.47 -19.67
CA ASP A 125 4.45 6.65 -19.74
C ASP A 125 4.89 5.99 -21.06
N GLU A 126 5.83 6.58 -21.80
CA GLU A 126 6.43 5.92 -22.98
C GLU A 126 7.24 4.66 -22.58
N GLY A 127 7.19 4.25 -21.30
CA GLY A 127 7.57 2.95 -20.74
C GLY A 127 6.47 2.23 -19.92
N GLY A 128 5.23 2.69 -19.93
CA GLY A 128 4.05 1.93 -19.44
C GLY A 128 3.76 1.90 -17.93
N GLU A 129 4.28 2.80 -17.09
CA GLU A 129 3.97 2.80 -15.64
C GLU A 129 3.47 4.15 -15.10
N ASN A 130 2.28 4.15 -14.50
CA ASN A 130 1.68 5.30 -13.83
C ASN A 130 2.23 5.47 -12.42
N LYS A 131 3.47 5.95 -12.31
CA LYS A 131 4.16 6.04 -11.02
C LYS A 131 3.71 7.27 -10.24
N ILE A 132 2.88 7.07 -9.22
CA ILE A 132 2.46 8.11 -8.29
C ILE A 132 3.40 8.09 -7.07
N THR A 133 4.19 9.15 -6.87
CA THR A 133 5.14 9.26 -5.74
C THR A 133 4.46 9.68 -4.43
N ASN A 134 5.08 9.28 -3.32
CA ASN A 134 4.56 9.28 -1.96
C ASN A 134 4.18 10.68 -1.43
N LEU A 135 3.04 10.73 -0.71
CA LEU A 135 2.33 11.88 -0.13
C LEU A 135 1.44 12.67 -1.10
N ASN A 136 0.30 12.06 -1.44
CA ASN A 136 -0.69 12.70 -2.28
C ASN A 136 -2.04 12.76 -1.58
N THR A 137 -2.66 13.94 -1.62
CA THR A 137 -4.08 14.04 -1.34
C THR A 137 -4.80 13.62 -2.63
N ILE A 138 -5.79 12.75 -2.51
CA ILE A 138 -6.74 12.49 -3.60
C ILE A 138 -7.88 13.48 -3.44
N TYR A 139 -8.24 14.16 -4.52
CA TYR A 139 -9.45 14.97 -4.60
C TYR A 139 -10.44 14.25 -5.50
N LEU A 140 -11.65 14.09 -5.01
CA LEU A 140 -12.78 13.60 -5.78
C LEU A 140 -13.66 14.80 -6.13
N LEU A 141 -13.96 14.96 -7.41
CA LEU A 141 -14.79 16.03 -7.93
C LEU A 141 -16.00 15.46 -8.64
N LYS A 142 -17.13 16.12 -8.45
CA LYS A 142 -18.32 15.96 -9.27
C LYS A 142 -18.68 17.32 -9.85
N GLN A 143 -18.76 17.41 -11.19
CA GLN A 143 -19.31 18.59 -11.86
C GLN A 143 -20.81 18.42 -12.13
N GLU A 144 -21.52 19.54 -12.23
CA GLU A 144 -22.99 19.56 -12.35
C GLU A 144 -23.51 18.83 -13.60
N ASN A 145 -22.74 18.86 -14.69
CA ASN A 145 -23.11 18.26 -15.98
C ASN A 145 -22.34 16.96 -16.29
N GLU A 146 -21.53 16.45 -15.37
CA GLU A 146 -20.75 15.23 -15.58
C GLU A 146 -21.34 14.05 -14.81
N THR A 147 -21.43 12.91 -15.50
CA THR A 147 -21.85 11.64 -14.89
C THR A 147 -20.73 10.95 -14.13
N ASN A 148 -19.48 11.38 -14.28
CA ASN A 148 -18.34 10.66 -13.72
C ASN A 148 -17.77 11.43 -12.53
N ILE A 149 -17.29 10.69 -11.52
CA ILE A 149 -16.47 11.27 -10.47
C ILE A 149 -15.03 11.37 -10.97
N ILE A 150 -14.47 12.57 -10.94
CA ILE A 150 -13.11 12.81 -11.38
C ILE A 150 -12.16 12.67 -10.20
N ILE A 151 -11.17 11.80 -10.35
CA ILE A 151 -10.10 11.60 -9.37
C ILE A 151 -8.90 12.46 -9.78
N CYS A 152 -8.56 13.40 -8.92
CA CYS A 152 -7.38 14.24 -9.03
C CYS A 152 -6.37 13.86 -7.95
N THR A 153 -5.09 13.89 -8.28
CA THR A 153 -4.01 13.79 -7.28
C THR A 153 -3.15 15.04 -7.37
N ASN A 154 -2.28 15.27 -6.39
CA ASN A 154 -1.38 16.43 -6.40
C ASN A 154 -0.52 16.53 -7.69
N LEU A 155 -0.29 15.41 -8.39
CA LEU A 155 0.42 15.39 -9.67
C LEU A 155 -0.39 16.01 -10.82
N TYR A 156 -1.73 16.01 -10.72
CA TYR A 156 -2.63 16.45 -11.78
C TYR A 156 -3.31 17.79 -11.49
N MET A 157 -2.88 18.53 -10.47
CA MET A 157 -3.43 19.87 -10.14
C MET A 157 -3.21 20.93 -11.23
N VAL A 158 -2.48 20.60 -12.29
CA VAL A 158 -2.18 21.47 -13.44
C VAL A 158 -3.14 21.27 -14.62
N ASP A 159 -3.88 20.16 -14.65
CA ASP A 159 -4.80 19.83 -15.74
C ASP A 159 -6.24 20.18 -15.35
N PRO A 160 -7.04 20.84 -16.21
CA PRO A 160 -8.48 20.96 -16.00
C PRO A 160 -9.11 19.55 -16.04
N PRO A 161 -10.00 19.19 -15.10
CA PRO A 161 -10.70 20.05 -14.13
C PRO A 161 -10.09 20.07 -12.71
N CYS A 162 -8.88 19.56 -12.53
CA CYS A 162 -8.17 19.53 -11.25
C CYS A 162 -7.44 20.84 -10.91
N LEU A 163 -7.47 21.81 -11.82
CA LEU A 163 -6.83 23.12 -11.68
C LEU A 163 -7.38 23.88 -10.45
N GLY A 164 -6.49 24.36 -9.58
CA GLY A 164 -6.84 25.21 -8.43
C GLY A 164 -7.26 24.47 -7.15
N LEU A 165 -7.15 23.14 -7.10
CA LEU A 165 -7.52 22.37 -5.90
C LEU A 165 -6.48 22.42 -4.77
N ALA A 166 -5.29 22.94 -5.03
CA ALA A 166 -4.18 23.03 -4.07
C ALA A 166 -4.41 24.05 -2.94
N GLU A 167 -5.28 25.04 -3.16
CA GLU A 167 -5.31 26.28 -2.35
C GLU A 167 -6.18 26.20 -1.09
N GLU A 168 -6.92 25.10 -0.90
CA GLU A 168 -7.98 25.01 0.13
C GLU A 168 -7.69 23.88 1.13
N VAL A 169 -6.45 23.84 1.64
CA VAL A 169 -6.06 22.98 2.76
C VAL A 169 -6.11 23.80 4.05
N THR A 170 -7.32 24.10 4.54
CA THR A 170 -7.50 24.54 5.93
C THR A 170 -7.39 23.33 6.87
N GLU A 171 -6.89 23.60 8.07
CA GLU A 171 -6.34 22.69 9.09
C GLU A 171 -7.20 21.44 9.46
N PRO A 172 -6.55 20.35 9.93
CA PRO A 172 -7.20 19.07 10.16
C PRO A 172 -8.05 19.04 11.45
N GLU A 173 -9.27 18.50 11.35
CA GLU A 173 -9.85 17.77 12.48
C GLU A 173 -9.13 16.41 12.59
N VAL A 174 -8.27 16.32 13.58
CA VAL A 174 -7.68 15.07 14.03
C VAL A 174 -8.79 14.28 14.71
N ILE A 175 -9.30 13.23 14.05
CA ILE A 175 -10.14 12.24 14.71
C ILE A 175 -9.19 11.38 15.56
N SER A 176 -9.18 11.65 16.86
CA SER A 176 -8.53 10.88 17.92
C SER A 176 -9.28 9.58 18.20
#